data_AF-A0A1G9CVG5-F1
#
_entry.id   AF-A0A1G9CVG5-F1
#
_cell.length_a   1.000
_cell.length_b   1.000
_cell.length_c   1.000
_cell.angle_alpha   90.00
_cell.angle_beta   90.00
_cell.angle_gamma   90.00
#
_symmetry.space_group_name_H-M   'P 1'
#
loop_
_entity.id
_entity.type
_entity.pdbx_description
1 polymer ?
#
loop_
_entity_poly.entity_id
_entity_poly.type
_entity_poly.pdbx_seq_one_letter_code
_entity_poly.pdbx_strand_id
1 'polypeptide(L)'
;MILGVVLGGQAPVLVAVTDEVPLWPVARAVARTAERACVALDLSRSGTAPVAAIRVGGRCPPALHPRVGSGVATIVRGGHGVTGRPLAPLDTEAVRRFAATCGLTDFAVTATGSPMLADHELKVAAAIRAEVPDARITLSYEFGQPGLREREADTISNAALCPEAGRIADEVARELPGVPAYFARSGGGLVSAHYFRRYPQACYQGAEACVRRGRAALAADPARVVSDDLAAAYGATLGRPVAQVERIVQARGQVELDRELQRARDEALTRVVSAGAAPGSAWIAETMVNPMSYLPDGLYRVRVKGEGVPP
;
A
#
# COMPACT_ATOMS: atom_id res chain seq x y z
N MET A 1 2.85 -27.08 1.66
CA MET A 1 1.45 -26.88 1.21
C MET A 1 1.09 -25.41 1.36
N ILE A 2 0.62 -24.77 0.30
CA ILE A 2 0.25 -23.34 0.30
C ILE A 2 -1.28 -23.23 0.31
N LEU A 3 -1.84 -22.32 1.11
CA LEU A 3 -3.28 -22.05 1.09
C LEU A 3 -3.64 -20.81 0.30
N GLY A 4 -4.69 -20.90 -0.51
CA GLY A 4 -5.44 -19.78 -1.04
C GLY A 4 -6.69 -19.57 -0.20
N VAL A 5 -6.95 -18.33 0.23
CA VAL A 5 -8.10 -17.98 1.06
C VAL A 5 -8.87 -16.87 0.38
N VAL A 6 -10.18 -17.02 0.19
CA VAL A 6 -11.04 -15.92 -0.31
C VAL A 6 -11.96 -15.47 0.81
N LEU A 7 -11.93 -14.16 1.09
CA LEU A 7 -12.79 -13.49 2.06
C LEU A 7 -13.84 -12.64 1.32
N GLY A 8 -15.09 -12.66 1.77
CA GLY A 8 -16.19 -11.87 1.17
C GLY A 8 -17.56 -12.57 1.12
N GLY A 9 -17.61 -13.89 1.36
CA GLY A 9 -18.85 -14.68 1.52
C GLY A 9 -19.27 -14.88 2.99
N GLN A 10 -20.30 -15.70 3.23
CA GLN A 10 -20.75 -16.08 4.59
C GLN A 10 -19.67 -16.85 5.38
N ALA A 11 -18.77 -17.55 4.70
CA ALA A 11 -17.60 -18.22 5.26
C ALA A 11 -16.41 -18.11 4.30
N PRO A 12 -15.17 -18.06 4.81
CA PRO A 12 -13.97 -18.05 3.97
C PRO A 12 -13.84 -19.35 3.18
N VAL A 13 -13.45 -19.22 1.91
CA VAL A 13 -13.14 -20.35 1.02
C VAL A 13 -11.64 -20.64 1.13
N LEU A 14 -11.29 -21.88 1.51
CA LEU A 14 -9.91 -22.38 1.69
C LEU A 14 -9.50 -23.39 0.61
N VAL A 15 -8.59 -23.03 -0.27
CA VAL A 15 -7.99 -23.94 -1.27
C VAL A 15 -6.57 -24.28 -0.85
N ALA A 16 -6.14 -25.53 -1.01
CA ALA A 16 -4.76 -25.94 -0.78
C ALA A 16 -4.11 -26.22 -2.12
N VAL A 17 -2.86 -25.80 -2.29
CA VAL A 17 -2.07 -26.11 -3.48
C VAL A 17 -0.88 -26.94 -3.04
N THR A 18 -0.83 -28.16 -3.59
CA THR A 18 0.26 -29.13 -3.39
C THR A 18 0.69 -29.59 -4.78
N ASP A 19 1.99 -29.48 -5.09
CA ASP A 19 2.54 -29.84 -6.40
C ASP A 19 1.78 -29.23 -7.58
N GLU A 20 1.43 -27.94 -7.47
CA GLU A 20 0.61 -27.17 -8.43
C GLU A 20 -0.83 -27.67 -8.62
N VAL A 21 -1.25 -28.71 -7.89
CA VAL A 21 -2.61 -29.22 -7.91
C VAL A 21 -3.44 -28.53 -6.83
N PRO A 22 -4.48 -27.74 -7.20
CA PRO A 22 -5.40 -27.20 -6.23
C PRO A 22 -6.38 -28.26 -5.73
N LEU A 23 -6.46 -28.39 -4.41
CA LEU A 23 -7.38 -29.22 -3.66
C LEU A 23 -8.45 -28.33 -3.01
N TRP A 24 -9.71 -28.69 -3.24
CA TRP A 24 -10.89 -28.05 -2.68
C TRP A 24 -11.99 -29.12 -2.48
N PRO A 25 -12.70 -29.15 -1.35
CA PRO A 25 -12.63 -28.25 -0.20
C PRO A 25 -11.48 -28.55 0.77
N VAL A 26 -10.93 -27.52 1.41
CA VAL A 26 -9.98 -27.68 2.52
C VAL A 26 -10.66 -27.39 3.84
N ALA A 27 -10.68 -28.40 4.73
CA ALA A 27 -11.14 -28.21 6.09
C ALA A 27 -10.17 -27.30 6.88
N ARG A 28 -10.70 -26.43 7.74
CA ARG A 28 -9.88 -25.53 8.58
C ARG A 28 -8.82 -26.26 9.40
N ALA A 29 -9.12 -27.46 9.89
CA ALA A 29 -8.16 -28.28 10.63
C ALA A 29 -6.91 -28.62 9.79
N VAL A 30 -7.11 -28.94 8.51
CA VAL A 30 -6.02 -29.22 7.55
C VAL A 30 -5.24 -27.94 7.24
N ALA A 31 -5.94 -26.82 7.08
CA ALA A 31 -5.34 -25.53 6.77
C ALA A 31 -4.31 -25.06 7.82
N ARG A 32 -4.45 -25.44 9.10
CA ARG A 32 -3.51 -25.07 10.17
C ARG A 32 -2.12 -25.68 10.04
N THR A 33 -1.92 -26.63 9.13
CA THR A 33 -0.61 -27.25 8.84
C THR A 33 0.09 -26.63 7.63
N ALA A 34 -0.49 -25.59 7.04
CA ALA A 34 0.07 -24.94 5.87
C ALA A 34 1.31 -24.11 6.20
N GLU A 35 2.21 -24.03 5.22
CA GLU A 35 3.42 -23.21 5.29
C GLU A 35 3.08 -21.71 5.26
N ARG A 36 2.05 -21.34 4.50
CA ARG A 36 1.52 -19.97 4.42
C ARG A 36 0.09 -19.95 3.89
N ALA A 37 -0.63 -18.87 4.17
CA ALA A 37 -1.92 -18.56 3.62
C ALA A 37 -1.88 -17.26 2.80
N CYS A 38 -2.40 -17.32 1.57
CA CYS A 38 -2.52 -16.20 0.65
C CYS A 38 -4.00 -15.80 0.55
N VAL A 39 -4.33 -14.62 1.04
CA VAL A 39 -5.68 -14.11 1.21
C VAL A 39 -6.03 -13.15 0.07
N ALA A 40 -7.03 -13.53 -0.71
CA ALA A 40 -7.72 -12.69 -1.68
C ALA A 40 -8.99 -12.11 -1.03
N LEU A 41 -9.17 -10.80 -1.14
CA LEU A 41 -10.33 -10.11 -0.59
C LEU A 41 -10.71 -8.89 -1.42
N ASP A 42 -11.92 -8.40 -1.21
CA ASP A 42 -12.46 -7.17 -1.82
C ASP A 42 -12.82 -6.18 -0.71
N LEU A 43 -12.14 -5.03 -0.69
CA LEU A 43 -12.39 -3.96 0.30
C LEU A 43 -13.43 -2.94 -0.19
N SER A 44 -13.98 -3.09 -1.39
CA SER A 44 -14.98 -2.14 -1.92
C SER A 44 -16.27 -2.09 -1.09
N ARG A 45 -16.54 -3.16 -0.32
CA ARG A 45 -17.68 -3.29 0.58
C ARG A 45 -17.31 -3.08 2.05
N SER A 46 -16.05 -2.80 2.35
CA SER A 46 -15.58 -2.61 3.71
C SER A 46 -16.08 -1.30 4.32
N GLY A 47 -16.33 -1.32 5.62
CA GLY A 47 -16.53 -0.10 6.39
C GLY A 47 -15.27 0.77 6.37
N THR A 48 -15.46 2.08 6.31
CA THR A 48 -14.35 3.07 6.38
C THR A 48 -14.47 3.89 7.65
N ALA A 49 -13.34 4.10 8.33
CA ALA A 49 -13.29 4.96 9.51
C ALA A 49 -13.26 6.45 9.12
N PRO A 50 -13.76 7.33 10.00
CA PRO A 50 -13.52 8.77 9.89
C PRO A 50 -12.02 9.08 9.88
N VAL A 51 -11.58 9.98 9.00
CA VAL A 51 -10.16 10.37 8.85
C VAL A 51 -9.99 11.88 9.05
N ALA A 52 -8.94 12.25 9.79
CA ALA A 52 -8.43 13.61 9.88
C ALA A 52 -7.41 13.86 8.76
N ALA A 53 -7.83 14.55 7.69
CA ALA A 53 -6.95 14.86 6.56
C ALA A 53 -6.24 16.21 6.73
N ILE A 54 -4.92 16.23 6.57
CA ILE A 54 -4.10 17.44 6.58
C ILE A 54 -3.41 17.57 5.23
N ARG A 55 -3.79 18.59 4.45
CA ARG A 55 -3.03 18.99 3.27
C ARG A 55 -2.04 20.10 3.64
N VAL A 56 -0.76 19.88 3.39
CA VAL A 56 0.28 20.91 3.48
C VAL A 56 0.43 21.58 2.12
N GLY A 57 0.06 22.85 2.01
CA GLY A 57 0.14 23.59 0.76
C GLY A 57 -0.44 25.00 0.82
N GLY A 58 -0.65 25.59 -0.36
CA GLY A 58 -1.29 26.89 -0.50
C GLY A 58 -2.82 26.81 -0.34
N ARG A 59 -3.45 27.96 -0.06
CA ARG A 59 -4.91 28.09 -0.07
C ARG A 59 -5.45 27.77 -1.47
N CYS A 60 -6.60 27.12 -1.53
CA CYS A 60 -7.30 26.86 -2.78
C CYS A 60 -8.82 27.07 -2.62
N PRO A 61 -9.55 27.25 -3.74
CA PRO A 61 -11.01 27.32 -3.73
C PRO A 61 -11.64 26.10 -3.04
N PRO A 62 -12.81 26.25 -2.38
CA PRO A 62 -13.49 25.17 -1.65
C PRO A 62 -13.70 23.88 -2.46
N ALA A 63 -13.99 23.99 -3.76
CA ALA A 63 -14.16 22.84 -4.65
C ALA A 63 -12.90 21.94 -4.75
N LEU A 64 -11.73 22.48 -4.42
CA LEU A 64 -10.45 21.79 -4.46
C LEU A 64 -9.95 21.33 -3.08
N HIS A 65 -10.74 21.54 -2.02
CA HIS A 65 -10.40 21.07 -0.68
C HIS A 65 -10.32 19.53 -0.61
N PRO A 66 -9.62 18.97 0.40
CA PRO A 66 -9.56 17.53 0.59
C PRO A 66 -10.95 16.92 0.73
N ARG A 67 -11.19 15.81 0.03
CA ARG A 67 -12.46 15.10 0.09
C ARG A 67 -12.34 13.99 1.12
N VAL A 68 -12.92 14.23 2.29
CA VAL A 68 -13.06 13.23 3.36
C VAL A 68 -14.52 12.79 3.44
N GLY A 69 -14.75 11.51 3.76
CA GLY A 69 -16.09 10.96 3.96
C GLY A 69 -16.68 11.46 5.28
N SER A 70 -16.81 10.57 6.27
CA SER A 70 -17.26 10.89 7.64
C SER A 70 -16.22 11.65 8.48
N GLY A 71 -15.10 12.07 7.89
CA GLY A 71 -13.97 12.70 8.56
C GLY A 71 -13.97 14.23 8.51
N VAL A 72 -12.82 14.81 8.86
CA VAL A 72 -12.59 16.27 8.82
C VAL A 72 -11.28 16.57 8.10
N ALA A 73 -11.20 17.73 7.44
CA ALA A 73 -10.03 18.12 6.67
C ALA A 73 -9.58 19.54 6.99
N THR A 74 -8.27 19.77 6.88
CA THR A 74 -7.67 21.10 6.95
C THR A 74 -6.58 21.28 5.91
N ILE A 75 -6.29 22.54 5.58
CA ILE A 75 -5.16 22.94 4.75
C ILE A 75 -4.24 23.82 5.60
N VAL A 76 -3.00 23.36 5.79
CA VAL A 76 -1.96 24.09 6.54
C VAL A 76 -0.89 24.63 5.60
N ARG A 77 -0.32 25.78 5.94
CA ARG A 77 0.72 26.42 5.13
C ARG A 77 1.99 25.57 5.13
N GLY A 78 2.62 25.45 3.95
CA GLY A 78 3.91 24.82 3.76
C GLY A 78 4.06 24.26 2.34
N GLY A 79 4.91 23.24 2.20
CA GLY A 79 5.09 22.46 0.99
C GLY A 79 6.42 22.77 0.32
N HIS A 80 6.80 21.93 -0.63
CA HIS A 80 8.02 22.06 -1.42
C HIS A 80 7.68 22.19 -2.91
N GLY A 81 8.53 22.92 -3.63
CA GLY A 81 8.52 22.90 -5.08
C GLY A 81 9.04 21.57 -5.62
N VAL A 82 8.92 21.38 -6.94
CA VAL A 82 9.41 20.19 -7.66
C VAL A 82 10.93 19.99 -7.57
N THR A 83 11.67 21.03 -7.17
CA THR A 83 13.12 21.00 -6.93
C THR A 83 13.48 20.79 -5.45
N GLY A 84 12.49 20.54 -4.58
CA GLY A 84 12.69 20.35 -3.13
C GLY A 84 12.83 21.65 -2.33
N ARG A 85 12.84 22.82 -2.97
CA ARG A 85 12.87 24.12 -2.28
C ARG A 85 11.57 24.36 -1.51
N PRO A 86 11.61 24.81 -0.23
CA PRO A 86 10.39 25.17 0.50
C PRO A 86 9.61 26.28 -0.20
N LEU A 87 8.30 26.09 -0.38
CA LEU A 87 7.38 27.12 -0.87
C LEU A 87 7.01 28.10 0.25
N ALA A 88 6.90 27.58 1.47
CA ALA A 88 6.61 28.33 2.68
C ALA A 88 7.07 27.52 3.91
N PRO A 89 7.36 28.17 5.05
CA PRO A 89 7.57 27.46 6.30
C PRO A 89 6.31 26.66 6.70
N LEU A 90 6.51 25.50 7.33
CA LEU A 90 5.44 24.68 7.86
C LEU A 90 4.79 25.36 9.08
N ASP A 91 3.48 25.58 9.01
CA ASP A 91 2.68 26.04 10.15
C ASP A 91 2.40 24.88 11.12
N THR A 92 3.39 24.58 11.96
CA THR A 92 3.32 23.46 12.91
C THR A 92 2.27 23.70 14.00
N GLU A 93 1.99 24.96 14.33
CA GLU A 93 1.00 25.31 15.34
C GLU A 93 -0.43 25.05 14.84
N ALA A 94 -0.71 25.36 13.57
CA ALA A 94 -1.97 24.98 12.94
C ALA A 94 -2.18 23.45 12.92
N VAL A 95 -1.10 22.68 12.72
CA VAL A 95 -1.15 21.20 12.77
C VAL A 95 -1.51 20.73 14.17
N ARG A 96 -0.81 21.21 15.21
CA ARG A 96 -1.08 20.83 16.61
C ARG A 96 -2.51 21.17 17.02
N ARG A 97 -2.96 22.38 16.72
CA ARG A 97 -4.33 22.82 17.01
C ARG A 97 -5.36 21.91 16.36
N PHE A 98 -5.19 21.61 15.07
CA PHE A 98 -6.11 20.72 14.37
C PHE A 98 -6.12 19.31 14.99
N ALA A 99 -4.94 18.74 15.27
CA ALA A 99 -4.82 17.42 15.89
C ALA A 99 -5.47 17.36 17.29
N ALA A 100 -5.30 18.39 18.11
CA ALA A 100 -5.90 18.48 19.43
C ALA A 100 -7.43 18.60 19.40
N THR A 101 -8.00 19.21 18.36
CA THR A 101 -9.46 19.49 18.29
C THR A 101 -10.25 18.56 17.39
N CYS A 102 -9.61 17.77 16.51
CA CYS A 102 -10.34 16.96 15.52
C CYS A 102 -11.06 15.75 16.12
N GLY A 103 -10.63 15.26 17.28
CA GLY A 103 -11.24 14.12 17.97
C GLY A 103 -11.06 12.77 17.24
N LEU A 104 -10.10 12.67 16.32
CA LEU A 104 -9.84 11.47 15.52
C LEU A 104 -8.41 10.95 15.75
N THR A 105 -8.24 9.64 15.55
CA THR A 105 -6.94 8.94 15.69
C THR A 105 -6.32 8.56 14.35
N ASP A 106 -7.10 8.56 13.27
CA ASP A 106 -6.66 8.20 11.92
C ASP A 106 -6.38 9.44 11.10
N PHE A 107 -5.12 9.64 10.73
CA PHE A 107 -4.65 10.82 10.02
C PHE A 107 -4.14 10.48 8.62
N ALA A 108 -4.52 11.31 7.65
CA ALA A 108 -3.98 11.29 6.30
C ALA A 108 -3.24 12.60 6.05
N VAL A 109 -1.93 12.53 5.78
CA VAL A 109 -1.09 13.71 5.56
C VAL A 109 -0.60 13.74 4.13
N THR A 110 -0.89 14.82 3.43
CA THR A 110 -0.44 15.02 2.04
C THR A 110 0.23 16.38 1.91
N ALA A 111 1.48 16.41 1.46
CA ALA A 111 2.18 17.66 1.19
C ALA A 111 2.45 17.89 -0.30
N THR A 112 2.34 19.14 -0.72
CA THR A 112 2.86 19.59 -2.02
C THR A 112 4.36 19.34 -2.08
N GLY A 113 4.82 18.69 -3.15
CA GLY A 113 6.23 18.36 -3.36
C GLY A 113 6.76 17.16 -2.56
N SER A 114 5.91 16.42 -1.84
CA SER A 114 6.34 15.26 -1.05
C SER A 114 7.03 14.12 -1.81
N PRO A 115 6.75 13.85 -3.11
CA PRO A 115 7.51 12.85 -3.86
C PRO A 115 8.98 13.24 -4.10
N MET A 116 9.31 14.53 -3.95
CA MET A 116 10.68 15.04 -4.00
C MET A 116 11.27 15.14 -2.59
N LEU A 117 10.50 15.67 -1.63
CA LEU A 117 10.96 15.87 -0.26
C LEU A 117 9.84 15.66 0.78
N ALA A 118 9.94 14.57 1.53
CA ALA A 118 8.96 14.15 2.54
C ALA A 118 9.01 14.95 3.86
N ASP A 119 9.96 15.88 4.02
CA ASP A 119 10.30 16.54 5.29
C ASP A 119 9.08 17.19 5.99
N HIS A 120 8.21 17.88 5.25
CA HIS A 120 7.00 18.46 5.83
C HIS A 120 6.00 17.40 6.29
N GLU A 121 5.85 16.29 5.59
CA GLU A 121 4.95 15.21 6.02
C GLU A 121 5.46 14.56 7.31
N LEU A 122 6.78 14.35 7.42
CA LEU A 122 7.41 13.81 8.63
C LEU A 122 7.29 14.77 9.83
N LYS A 123 7.47 16.07 9.61
CA LYS A 123 7.28 17.10 10.66
C LYS A 123 5.81 17.18 11.11
N VAL A 124 4.87 17.10 10.19
CA VAL A 124 3.44 17.02 10.52
C VAL A 124 3.16 15.75 11.32
N ALA A 125 3.71 14.60 10.93
CA ALA A 125 3.53 13.35 11.65
C ALA A 125 4.06 13.44 13.09
N ALA A 126 5.24 14.04 13.28
CA ALA A 126 5.80 14.27 14.61
C ALA A 126 4.92 15.19 15.47
N ALA A 127 4.37 16.26 14.87
CA ALA A 127 3.45 17.16 15.56
C ALA A 127 2.13 16.48 15.94
N ILE A 128 1.55 15.67 15.04
CA ILE A 128 0.36 14.86 15.34
C ILE A 128 0.64 13.90 16.50
N ARG A 129 1.76 13.16 16.47
CA ARG A 129 2.11 12.19 17.53
C ARG A 129 2.32 12.84 18.90
N ALA A 130 2.75 14.11 18.93
CA ALA A 130 2.89 14.84 20.18
C ALA A 130 1.53 15.17 20.82
N GLU A 131 0.52 15.46 20.01
CA GLU A 131 -0.85 15.79 20.49
C GLU A 131 -1.72 14.54 20.67
N VAL A 132 -1.54 13.55 19.80
CA VAL A 132 -2.31 12.30 19.75
C VAL A 132 -1.32 11.13 19.72
N PRO A 133 -0.87 10.62 20.89
CA PRO A 133 0.16 9.58 20.97
C PRO A 133 -0.18 8.30 20.21
N ASP A 134 -1.46 7.91 20.20
CA ASP A 134 -1.95 6.70 19.53
C ASP A 134 -2.34 6.92 18.06
N ALA A 135 -1.94 8.05 17.46
CA ALA A 135 -2.29 8.38 16.09
C ALA A 135 -1.75 7.35 15.08
N ARG A 136 -2.65 6.88 14.21
CA ARG A 136 -2.32 6.13 13.00
C ARG A 136 -2.20 7.11 11.85
N ILE A 137 -1.00 7.24 11.30
CA ILE A 137 -0.69 8.29 10.33
C ILE A 137 -0.27 7.65 9.01
N THR A 138 -1.02 7.98 7.96
CA THR A 138 -0.70 7.64 6.57
C THR A 138 -0.06 8.86 5.90
N LEU A 139 1.10 8.67 5.27
CA LEU A 139 1.89 9.72 4.64
C LEU A 139 1.90 9.55 3.11
N SER A 140 1.55 10.60 2.38
CA SER A 140 1.35 10.51 0.93
C SER A 140 2.63 10.23 0.14
N TYR A 141 3.82 10.59 0.66
CA TYR A 141 5.09 10.34 -0.02
C TYR A 141 5.36 8.84 -0.24
N GLU A 142 4.67 7.97 0.49
CA GLU A 142 4.84 6.52 0.41
C GLU A 142 4.13 5.90 -0.80
N PHE A 143 3.15 6.60 -1.41
CA PHE A 143 2.26 6.09 -2.49
C PHE A 143 2.78 6.33 -3.92
N GLY A 144 3.81 7.15 -4.10
CA GLY A 144 4.52 7.25 -5.38
C GLY A 144 3.82 8.01 -6.52
N GLN A 145 2.61 8.53 -6.35
CA GLN A 145 1.91 9.29 -7.40
C GLN A 145 2.43 10.75 -7.47
N PRO A 146 2.69 11.33 -8.66
CA PRO A 146 3.15 12.73 -8.76
C PRO A 146 2.01 13.75 -8.56
N GLY A 147 0.77 13.39 -8.84
CA GLY A 147 -0.41 14.26 -8.70
C GLY A 147 -0.81 14.48 -7.24
N LEU A 148 -1.02 15.74 -6.84
CA LEU A 148 -1.42 16.08 -5.46
C LEU A 148 -2.79 15.49 -5.10
N ARG A 149 -3.78 15.60 -6.01
CA ARG A 149 -5.16 15.15 -5.75
C ARG A 149 -5.28 13.63 -5.68
N GLU A 150 -4.60 12.94 -6.58
CA GLU A 150 -4.57 11.47 -6.61
C GLU A 150 -3.92 10.93 -5.34
N ARG A 151 -2.73 11.46 -4.99
CA ARG A 151 -2.07 11.12 -3.72
C ARG A 151 -2.96 11.36 -2.53
N GLU A 152 -3.61 12.52 -2.47
CA GLU A 152 -4.47 12.86 -1.34
C GLU A 152 -5.64 11.88 -1.22
N ALA A 153 -6.30 11.57 -2.33
CA ALA A 153 -7.39 10.60 -2.34
C ALA A 153 -6.91 9.23 -1.86
N ASP A 154 -5.80 8.72 -2.38
CA ASP A 154 -5.23 7.43 -1.98
C ASP A 154 -4.80 7.42 -0.50
N THR A 155 -4.22 8.52 -0.01
CA THR A 155 -3.78 8.66 1.40
C THR A 155 -4.97 8.63 2.34
N ILE A 156 -6.05 9.35 2.00
CA ILE A 156 -7.29 9.38 2.78
C ILE A 156 -7.97 8.01 2.76
N SER A 157 -8.15 7.40 1.58
CA SER A 157 -8.76 6.09 1.43
C SER A 157 -7.97 5.01 2.19
N ASN A 158 -6.64 5.03 2.11
CA ASN A 158 -5.80 4.09 2.83
C ASN A 158 -5.94 4.24 4.36
N ALA A 159 -5.88 5.48 4.87
CA ALA A 159 -6.06 5.75 6.29
C ALA A 159 -7.44 5.26 6.79
N ALA A 160 -8.49 5.49 6.00
CA ALA A 160 -9.86 5.10 6.34
C ALA A 160 -10.05 3.58 6.42
N LEU A 161 -9.27 2.81 5.65
CA LEU A 161 -9.31 1.34 5.62
C LEU A 161 -8.43 0.66 6.68
N CYS A 162 -7.49 1.38 7.30
CA CYS A 162 -6.54 0.82 8.26
C CYS A 162 -7.19 0.06 9.45
N PRO A 163 -8.22 0.61 10.15
CA PRO A 163 -8.89 -0.14 11.22
C PRO A 163 -9.52 -1.45 10.75
N GLU A 164 -10.20 -1.42 9.61
CA GLU A 164 -10.81 -2.61 9.02
C GLU A 164 -9.76 -3.65 8.64
N ALA A 165 -8.66 -3.21 8.02
CA ALA A 165 -7.54 -4.07 7.66
C ALA A 165 -6.92 -4.75 8.89
N GLY A 166 -6.83 -4.02 10.00
CA GLY A 166 -6.45 -4.57 11.30
C GLY A 166 -7.37 -5.71 11.72
N ARG A 167 -8.68 -5.45 11.78
CA ARG A 167 -9.70 -6.43 12.15
C ARG A 167 -9.65 -7.69 11.28
N ILE A 168 -9.56 -7.54 9.96
CA ILE A 168 -9.47 -8.64 9.01
C ILE A 168 -8.18 -9.46 9.26
N ALA A 169 -7.04 -8.80 9.43
CA ALA A 169 -5.78 -9.49 9.69
C ALA A 169 -5.79 -10.24 11.04
N ASP A 170 -6.45 -9.69 12.07
CA ASP A 170 -6.64 -10.36 13.37
C ASP A 170 -7.57 -11.57 13.26
N GLU A 171 -8.62 -11.45 12.45
CA GLU A 171 -9.56 -12.55 12.18
C GLU A 171 -8.87 -13.71 11.44
N VAL A 172 -8.10 -13.42 10.39
CA VAL A 172 -7.30 -14.44 9.68
C VAL A 172 -6.31 -15.12 10.61
N ALA A 173 -5.60 -14.36 11.45
CA ALA A 173 -4.65 -14.91 12.40
C ALA A 173 -5.32 -15.82 13.46
N ARG A 174 -6.56 -15.50 13.87
CA ARG A 174 -7.34 -16.32 14.80
C ARG A 174 -7.83 -17.62 14.16
N GLU A 175 -8.23 -17.57 12.90
CA GLU A 175 -8.73 -18.73 12.16
C GLU A 175 -7.62 -19.72 11.76
N LEU A 176 -6.44 -19.18 11.43
CA LEU A 176 -5.26 -19.94 10.99
C LEU A 176 -4.06 -19.68 11.92
N PRO A 177 -4.15 -20.10 13.20
CA PRO A 177 -3.09 -19.85 14.17
C PRO A 177 -1.78 -20.52 13.74
N GLY A 178 -0.69 -19.77 13.79
CA GLY A 178 0.65 -20.26 13.41
C GLY A 178 0.95 -20.26 11.92
N VAL A 179 -0.03 -19.96 11.06
CA VAL A 179 0.16 -19.89 9.60
C VAL A 179 0.42 -18.44 9.18
N PRO A 180 1.58 -18.12 8.59
CA PRO A 180 1.86 -16.79 8.04
C PRO A 180 0.83 -16.38 6.98
N ALA A 181 0.19 -15.22 7.17
CA ALA A 181 -0.82 -14.69 6.26
C ALA A 181 -0.26 -13.58 5.36
N TYR A 182 -0.55 -13.71 4.07
CA TYR A 182 -0.25 -12.77 3.01
C TYR A 182 -1.55 -12.30 2.35
N PHE A 183 -1.58 -11.06 1.90
CA PHE A 183 -2.76 -10.43 1.29
C PHE A 183 -2.47 -10.07 -0.16
N ALA A 184 -3.41 -10.40 -1.05
CA ALA A 184 -3.28 -10.16 -2.47
C ALA A 184 -3.41 -8.68 -2.82
N ARG A 185 -2.46 -8.18 -3.62
CA ARG A 185 -2.48 -6.82 -4.14
C ARG A 185 -3.33 -6.71 -5.39
N SER A 186 -3.99 -5.56 -5.58
CA SER A 186 -4.72 -5.23 -6.81
C SER A 186 -3.78 -5.18 -8.03
N GLY A 187 -2.58 -4.63 -7.85
CA GLY A 187 -1.53 -4.57 -8.88
C GLY A 187 -0.78 -5.89 -9.11
N GLY A 188 -1.16 -6.95 -8.39
CA GLY A 188 -0.50 -8.24 -8.41
C GLY A 188 0.61 -8.41 -7.37
N GLY A 189 0.86 -9.67 -7.03
CA GLY A 189 1.70 -10.04 -5.90
C GLY A 189 0.95 -10.07 -4.57
N LEU A 190 1.72 -10.17 -3.50
CA LEU A 190 1.30 -10.33 -2.12
C LEU A 190 1.99 -9.29 -1.24
N VAL A 191 1.41 -9.05 -0.07
CA VAL A 191 2.02 -8.32 1.04
C VAL A 191 1.75 -9.05 2.35
N SER A 192 2.65 -8.95 3.32
CA SER A 192 2.46 -9.53 4.65
C SER A 192 1.26 -8.93 5.36
N ALA A 193 0.71 -9.64 6.35
CA ALA A 193 -0.30 -9.08 7.25
C ALA A 193 0.14 -7.75 7.89
N HIS A 194 1.41 -7.61 8.26
CA HIS A 194 1.96 -6.37 8.81
C HIS A 194 1.85 -5.21 7.81
N TYR A 195 2.25 -5.44 6.56
CA TYR A 195 2.17 -4.43 5.51
C TYR A 195 0.71 -4.09 5.16
N PHE A 196 -0.16 -5.11 5.06
CA PHE A 196 -1.59 -4.95 4.77
C PHE A 196 -2.29 -4.03 5.79
N ARG A 197 -1.96 -4.14 7.08
CA ARG A 197 -2.53 -3.25 8.13
C ARG A 197 -2.20 -1.78 7.91
N ARG A 198 -1.03 -1.49 7.33
CA ARG A 198 -0.56 -0.12 7.08
C ARG A 198 -0.99 0.41 5.72
N TYR A 199 -1.07 -0.47 4.71
CA TYR A 199 -1.36 -0.10 3.32
C TYR A 199 -2.49 -0.93 2.69
N PRO A 200 -3.69 -0.98 3.29
CA PRO A 200 -4.78 -1.81 2.78
C PRO A 200 -5.28 -1.39 1.39
N GLN A 201 -5.08 -0.12 1.00
CA GLN A 201 -5.43 0.37 -0.34
C GLN A 201 -4.73 -0.42 -1.45
N ALA A 202 -3.52 -0.96 -1.18
CA ALA A 202 -2.80 -1.81 -2.13
C ALA A 202 -3.53 -3.13 -2.44
N CYS A 203 -4.46 -3.55 -1.58
CA CYS A 203 -5.24 -4.79 -1.66
C CYS A 203 -6.72 -4.54 -1.95
N TYR A 204 -7.11 -3.30 -2.31
CA TYR A 204 -8.51 -2.88 -2.44
C TYR A 204 -9.36 -3.80 -3.35
N GLN A 205 -8.76 -4.31 -4.43
CA GLN A 205 -9.36 -5.27 -5.36
C GLN A 205 -8.48 -6.52 -5.52
N GLY A 206 -7.90 -6.99 -4.42
CA GLY A 206 -7.01 -8.16 -4.42
C GLY A 206 -7.67 -9.42 -4.98
N ALA A 207 -8.97 -9.62 -4.68
CA ALA A 207 -9.74 -10.76 -5.17
C ALA A 207 -9.87 -10.78 -6.70
N GLU A 208 -10.28 -9.68 -7.31
CA GLU A 208 -10.42 -9.57 -8.77
C GLU A 208 -9.07 -9.85 -9.48
N ALA A 209 -7.98 -9.26 -8.97
CA ALA A 209 -6.65 -9.50 -9.48
C ALA A 209 -6.24 -10.98 -9.40
N CYS A 210 -6.70 -11.70 -8.37
CA CYS A 210 -6.45 -13.12 -8.23
C CYS A 210 -7.35 -13.97 -9.13
N VAL A 211 -8.63 -13.64 -9.32
CA VAL A 211 -9.50 -14.34 -10.28
C VAL A 211 -8.85 -14.38 -11.66
N ARG A 212 -8.40 -13.21 -12.16
CA ARG A 212 -7.73 -13.11 -13.46
C ARG A 212 -6.47 -13.99 -13.52
N ARG A 213 -5.65 -13.95 -12.47
CA ARG A 213 -4.40 -14.75 -12.39
C ARG A 213 -4.69 -16.26 -12.33
N GLY A 214 -5.64 -16.68 -11.50
CA GLY A 214 -5.99 -18.07 -11.33
C GLY A 214 -6.65 -18.65 -12.57
N ARG A 215 -7.57 -17.94 -13.22
CA ARG A 215 -8.17 -18.36 -14.50
C ARG A 215 -7.10 -18.54 -15.57
N ALA A 216 -6.17 -17.59 -15.71
CA ALA A 216 -5.09 -17.70 -16.70
C ALA A 216 -4.21 -18.94 -16.45
N ALA A 217 -3.92 -19.26 -15.19
CA ALA A 217 -3.11 -20.43 -14.85
C ALA A 217 -3.87 -21.76 -14.98
N LEU A 218 -5.19 -21.77 -14.74
CA LEU A 218 -6.03 -22.97 -14.82
C LEU A 218 -6.59 -23.25 -16.23
N ALA A 219 -6.46 -22.30 -17.16
CA ALA A 219 -6.96 -22.42 -18.53
C ALA A 219 -6.28 -23.53 -19.38
N ALA A 220 -5.24 -24.18 -18.86
CA ALA A 220 -4.58 -25.32 -19.51
C ALA A 220 -5.47 -26.58 -19.60
N ASP A 221 -6.55 -26.65 -18.80
CA ASP A 221 -7.54 -27.72 -18.85
C ASP A 221 -8.91 -27.17 -19.33
N PRO A 222 -9.23 -27.26 -20.63
CA PRO A 222 -10.48 -26.74 -21.18
C PRO A 222 -11.74 -27.46 -20.68
N ALA A 223 -11.62 -28.62 -20.02
CA ALA A 223 -12.75 -29.32 -19.41
C ALA A 223 -13.08 -28.80 -17.99
N ARG A 224 -12.22 -27.96 -17.40
CA ARG A 224 -12.34 -27.52 -16.02
C ARG A 224 -13.14 -26.23 -15.91
N VAL A 225 -14.41 -26.34 -15.49
CA VAL A 225 -15.19 -25.18 -15.03
C VAL A 225 -14.62 -24.72 -13.68
N VAL A 226 -14.05 -23.51 -13.63
CA VAL A 226 -13.45 -22.94 -12.42
C VAL A 226 -14.34 -21.81 -11.89
N SER A 227 -14.84 -21.94 -10.66
CA SER A 227 -15.57 -20.85 -9.99
C SER A 227 -14.64 -19.68 -9.67
N ASP A 228 -15.20 -18.48 -9.50
CA ASP A 228 -14.41 -17.29 -9.15
C ASP A 228 -13.70 -17.44 -7.81
N ASP A 229 -14.32 -18.09 -6.84
CA ASP A 229 -13.70 -18.37 -5.54
C ASP A 229 -12.49 -19.30 -5.68
N LEU A 230 -12.59 -20.37 -6.48
CA LEU A 230 -11.47 -21.27 -6.72
C LEU A 230 -10.35 -20.57 -7.49
N ALA A 231 -10.70 -19.78 -8.51
CA ALA A 231 -9.74 -18.98 -9.28
C ALA A 231 -9.05 -17.92 -8.41
N ALA A 232 -9.79 -17.21 -7.55
CA ALA A 232 -9.23 -16.22 -6.65
C ALA A 232 -8.31 -16.85 -5.62
N ALA A 233 -8.72 -17.94 -4.98
CA ALA A 233 -7.88 -18.65 -4.02
C ALA A 233 -6.59 -19.15 -4.68
N TYR A 234 -6.70 -19.84 -5.81
CA TYR A 234 -5.54 -20.33 -6.56
C TYR A 234 -4.66 -19.18 -7.08
N GLY A 235 -5.27 -18.12 -7.60
CA GLY A 235 -4.55 -16.92 -8.03
C GLY A 235 -3.77 -16.26 -6.89
N ALA A 236 -4.28 -16.30 -5.66
CA ALA A 236 -3.57 -15.78 -4.50
C ALA A 236 -2.29 -16.58 -4.19
N THR A 237 -2.30 -17.90 -4.34
CA THR A 237 -1.13 -18.75 -4.05
C THR A 237 0.03 -18.54 -5.03
N LEU A 238 -0.28 -18.13 -6.26
CA LEU A 238 0.69 -17.79 -7.30
C LEU A 238 1.37 -16.43 -7.08
N GLY A 239 0.87 -15.63 -6.14
CA GLY A 239 1.43 -14.33 -5.83
C GLY A 239 2.78 -14.43 -5.11
N ARG A 240 3.59 -13.38 -5.26
CA ARG A 240 4.89 -13.20 -4.58
C ARG A 240 4.91 -11.87 -3.84
N PRO A 241 5.68 -11.69 -2.77
CA PRO A 241 5.88 -10.40 -2.13
C PRO A 241 6.40 -9.38 -3.13
N VAL A 242 5.72 -8.24 -3.26
CA VAL A 242 6.10 -7.16 -4.18
C VAL A 242 6.00 -5.83 -3.47
N ALA A 243 7.00 -4.98 -3.67
CA ALA A 243 6.96 -3.57 -3.29
C ALA A 243 7.44 -2.67 -4.43
N GLN A 244 7.02 -1.42 -4.39
CA GLN A 244 7.40 -0.41 -5.36
C GLN A 244 7.86 0.86 -4.64
N VAL A 245 8.87 1.49 -5.21
CA VAL A 245 9.33 2.82 -4.84
C VAL A 245 9.17 3.71 -6.06
N GLU A 246 8.55 4.86 -5.89
CA GLU A 246 8.48 5.89 -6.93
C GLU A 246 8.76 7.25 -6.30
N ARG A 247 9.60 8.05 -6.97
CA ARG A 247 10.00 9.38 -6.51
C ARG A 247 10.45 10.27 -7.67
N ILE A 248 10.51 11.56 -7.39
CA ILE A 248 11.19 12.52 -8.26
C ILE A 248 12.59 12.72 -7.71
N VAL A 249 13.61 12.66 -8.57
CA VAL A 249 15.00 12.90 -8.21
C VAL A 249 15.58 14.02 -9.06
N GLN A 250 16.52 14.76 -8.49
CA GLN A 250 17.33 15.72 -9.22
C GLN A 250 18.74 15.17 -9.39
N ALA A 251 19.23 15.10 -10.62
CA ALA A 251 20.56 14.63 -10.95
C ALA A 251 21.16 15.42 -12.13
N ARG A 252 22.40 15.85 -11.98
CA ARG A 252 23.20 16.52 -13.01
C ARG A 252 24.18 15.53 -13.62
N GLY A 253 23.72 14.85 -14.67
CA GLY A 253 24.50 13.86 -15.40
C GLY A 253 24.46 12.45 -14.78
N GLN A 254 25.20 11.54 -15.41
CA GLN A 254 25.06 10.10 -15.18
C GLN A 254 25.41 9.66 -13.75
N VAL A 255 26.49 10.19 -13.19
CA VAL A 255 26.99 9.77 -11.86
C VAL A 255 25.99 10.08 -10.75
N GLU A 256 25.35 11.25 -10.78
CA GLU A 256 24.33 11.61 -9.80
C GLU A 256 23.07 10.76 -9.98
N LEU A 257 22.66 10.52 -11.23
CA LEU A 257 21.49 9.70 -11.52
C LEU A 257 21.69 8.27 -11.02
N ASP A 258 22.85 7.66 -11.29
CA ASP A 258 23.16 6.29 -10.86
C ASP A 258 23.12 6.16 -9.32
N ARG A 259 23.57 7.19 -8.58
CA ARG A 259 23.48 7.22 -7.12
C ARG A 259 22.03 7.24 -6.65
N GLU A 260 21.18 8.07 -7.25
CA GLU A 260 19.76 8.14 -6.89
C GLU A 260 19.00 6.87 -7.27
N LEU A 261 19.34 6.25 -8.41
CA LEU A 261 18.80 4.95 -8.80
C LEU A 261 19.20 3.85 -7.80
N GLN A 262 20.46 3.83 -7.37
CA GLN A 262 20.91 2.85 -6.38
C GLN A 262 20.16 3.00 -5.06
N ARG A 263 19.99 4.23 -4.56
CA ARG A 263 19.18 4.48 -3.35
C ARG A 263 17.74 4.00 -3.51
N ALA A 264 17.13 4.24 -4.67
CA ALA A 264 15.76 3.79 -4.94
C ALA A 264 15.67 2.25 -5.01
N ARG A 265 16.69 1.58 -5.53
CA ARG A 265 16.80 0.11 -5.55
C ARG A 265 16.97 -0.47 -4.15
N ASP A 266 17.88 0.07 -3.35
CA ASP A 266 18.13 -0.38 -1.98
C ASP A 266 16.86 -0.24 -1.12
N GLU A 267 16.15 0.88 -1.28
CA GLU A 267 14.86 1.07 -0.62
C GLU A 267 13.78 0.10 -1.12
N ALA A 268 13.71 -0.15 -2.44
CA ALA A 268 12.74 -1.10 -2.99
C ALA A 268 12.96 -2.51 -2.43
N LEU A 269 14.21 -2.98 -2.37
CA LEU A 269 14.56 -4.27 -1.77
C LEU A 269 14.16 -4.32 -0.28
N THR A 270 14.44 -3.25 0.47
CA THR A 270 14.03 -3.13 1.88
C THR A 270 12.50 -3.20 2.04
N ARG A 271 11.76 -2.53 1.16
CA ARG A 271 10.29 -2.56 1.16
C ARG A 271 9.74 -3.94 0.77
N VAL A 272 10.41 -4.69 -0.11
CA VAL A 272 10.02 -6.06 -0.46
C VAL A 272 10.14 -7.00 0.73
N VAL A 273 11.24 -6.91 1.48
CA VAL A 273 11.41 -7.67 2.73
C VAL A 273 10.37 -7.25 3.76
N SER A 274 10.09 -5.95 3.90
CA SER A 274 9.03 -5.43 4.77
C SER A 274 7.62 -5.90 4.35
N ALA A 275 7.41 -6.10 3.05
CA ALA A 275 6.21 -6.70 2.47
C ALA A 275 6.14 -8.22 2.66
N GLY A 276 7.12 -8.85 3.32
CA GLY A 276 7.09 -10.24 3.73
C GLY A 276 7.90 -11.20 2.85
N ALA A 277 8.87 -10.72 2.07
CA ALA A 277 9.85 -11.61 1.46
C ALA A 277 10.85 -12.15 2.50
N ALA A 278 11.30 -13.38 2.31
CA ALA A 278 12.39 -13.96 3.08
C ALA A 278 13.66 -13.12 2.92
N PRO A 279 14.44 -12.89 4.00
CA PRO A 279 15.72 -12.18 3.92
C PRO A 279 16.63 -12.78 2.85
N GLY A 280 17.25 -11.93 2.02
CA GLY A 280 18.14 -12.37 0.93
C GLY A 280 17.43 -12.89 -0.33
N SER A 281 16.09 -13.01 -0.32
CA SER A 281 15.34 -13.48 -1.50
C SER A 281 14.82 -12.36 -2.41
N ALA A 282 15.04 -11.09 -2.07
CA ALA A 282 14.52 -9.95 -2.82
C ALA A 282 15.41 -9.59 -4.03
N TRP A 283 14.81 -9.27 -5.18
CA TRP A 283 15.49 -8.77 -6.38
C TRP A 283 14.72 -7.63 -7.03
N ILE A 284 15.39 -6.88 -7.91
CA ILE A 284 14.77 -5.83 -8.73
C ILE A 284 14.16 -6.47 -9.98
N ALA A 285 12.85 -6.37 -10.13
CA ALA A 285 12.15 -6.87 -11.32
C ALA A 285 12.09 -5.82 -12.44
N GLU A 286 11.97 -4.54 -12.09
CA GLU A 286 11.84 -3.46 -13.06
C GLU A 286 12.44 -2.15 -12.52
N THR A 287 13.11 -1.40 -13.39
CA THR A 287 13.51 -0.01 -13.15
C THR A 287 13.09 0.83 -14.33
N MET A 288 12.31 1.88 -14.08
CA MET A 288 11.92 2.88 -15.07
C MET A 288 12.43 4.26 -14.67
N VAL A 289 12.99 4.98 -15.64
CA VAL A 289 13.51 6.33 -15.47
C VAL A 289 12.95 7.20 -16.57
N ASN A 290 12.08 8.14 -16.21
CA ASN A 290 11.44 9.04 -17.17
C ASN A 290 11.90 10.47 -16.92
N PRO A 291 12.46 11.17 -17.92
CA PRO A 291 12.75 12.59 -17.80
C PRO A 291 11.45 13.39 -17.66
N MET A 292 11.48 14.45 -16.85
CA MET A 292 10.33 15.33 -16.63
C MET A 292 10.47 16.58 -17.51
N SER A 293 10.27 16.42 -18.84
CA SER A 293 10.67 17.42 -19.85
C SER A 293 9.99 18.79 -19.77
N TYR A 294 8.93 18.95 -18.98
CA TYR A 294 8.24 20.21 -18.74
C TYR A 294 8.69 20.93 -17.45
N LEU A 295 9.71 20.40 -16.77
CA LEU A 295 10.32 20.95 -15.57
C LEU A 295 11.78 21.30 -15.84
N PRO A 296 12.47 22.01 -14.92
CA PRO A 296 13.89 22.29 -15.05
C PRO A 296 14.73 21.02 -15.31
N ASP A 297 15.80 21.19 -16.08
CA ASP A 297 16.70 20.09 -16.46
C ASP A 297 17.21 19.30 -15.24
N GLY A 298 17.43 18.00 -15.47
CA GLY A 298 17.96 17.08 -14.48
C GLY A 298 16.92 16.55 -13.50
N LEU A 299 15.62 16.70 -13.77
CA LEU A 299 14.55 16.06 -13.00
C LEU A 299 14.07 14.78 -13.67
N TYR A 300 14.09 13.69 -12.91
CA TYR A 300 13.69 12.37 -13.37
C TYR A 300 12.65 11.78 -12.43
N ARG A 301 11.62 11.15 -13.02
CA ARG A 301 10.74 10.24 -12.28
C ARG A 301 11.35 8.86 -12.31
N VAL A 302 11.71 8.36 -11.14
CA VAL A 302 12.28 7.02 -10.96
C VAL A 302 11.21 6.13 -10.35
N ARG A 303 10.95 4.98 -10.99
CA ARG A 303 10.13 3.90 -10.43
C ARG A 303 10.96 2.63 -10.39
N VAL A 304 11.03 2.00 -9.21
CA VAL A 304 11.69 0.72 -9.02
C VAL A 304 10.69 -0.26 -8.42
N LYS A 305 10.51 -1.40 -9.08
CA LYS A 305 9.68 -2.51 -8.58
C LYS A 305 10.60 -3.66 -8.17
N GLY A 306 10.43 -4.12 -6.94
CA GLY A 306 11.11 -5.30 -6.42
C GLY A 306 10.13 -6.43 -6.15
N GLU A 307 10.64 -7.66 -6.23
CA GLU A 307 9.91 -8.89 -5.92
C GLU A 307 10.76 -9.79 -5.02
N GLY A 308 10.12 -10.72 -4.31
CA GLY A 308 10.80 -11.65 -3.41
C GLY A 308 10.09 -13.00 -3.34
N VAL A 309 10.64 -13.91 -2.54
CA VAL A 309 9.99 -15.20 -2.22
C VAL A 309 9.47 -15.13 -0.79
N PRO A 310 8.26 -15.61 -0.47
CA PRO A 310 7.85 -15.77 0.93
C PRO A 310 8.79 -16.76 1.66
N PRO A 311 8.93 -16.63 2.99
CA PRO A 311 9.63 -17.59 3.82
C PRO A 311 8.95 -18.96 3.85
#